data_AF-A0AAW5LHU2-F1
#
_entry.id   AF-A0AAW5LHU2-F1
#
_cell.length_a   1.000
_cell.length_b   1.000
_cell.length_c   1.000
_cell.angle_alpha   90.00
_cell.angle_beta   90.00
_cell.angle_gamma   90.00
#
_symmetry.space_group_name_H-M   'P 1'
#
loop_
_entity.id
_entity.type
_entity.pdbx_description
1 polymer ?
#
loop_
_entity_poly.entity_id
_entity_poly.type
_entity_poly.pdbx_seq_one_letter_code
_entity_poly.pdbx_strand_id
1 'polypeptide(L)'
;MKKQLSTLSIIALAAFSIWQYFSENQKFSSQAESSTPQKDKSAVKNTDIFADYDVIMRDDPIGQNANASVDYYMLVLSWSPCFCVSQREKYGNRLPSSAQYQCENNRTFGWVVHGLWPQNAKARSVADHPRFCQGDLPVLPKSIVEPYLTLSPGAKLLQGEWEKHGSCAFNSAEQYFAKEQELFNGLRLPKENLSRSELFRWMKQNNPQLKNAYLGASRNELFICYNKQWQVIDCQK
;
A
#
# COMPACT_ATOMS: atom_id res chain seq x y z
N MET A 1 -72.89 -32.72 -1.04
CA MET A 1 -71.86 -33.80 -0.98
C MET A 1 -70.49 -33.14 -1.01
N LYS A 2 -69.78 -33.11 0.13
CA LYS A 2 -68.43 -32.51 0.25
C LYS A 2 -67.39 -33.49 -0.31
N LYS A 3 -66.69 -33.13 -1.39
CA LYS A 3 -65.51 -33.88 -1.87
C LYS A 3 -64.31 -33.48 -1.01
N GLN A 4 -63.94 -34.36 -0.08
CA GLN A 4 -62.67 -34.31 0.64
C GLN A 4 -61.55 -34.53 -0.39
N LEU A 5 -60.87 -33.45 -0.78
CA LEU A 5 -59.65 -33.53 -1.58
C LEU A 5 -58.54 -34.09 -0.67
N SER A 6 -58.06 -35.27 -1.04
CA SER A 6 -57.05 -36.06 -0.33
C SER A 6 -55.78 -35.23 -0.09
N THR A 7 -55.58 -34.81 1.15
CA THR A 7 -54.37 -34.09 1.62
C THR A 7 -53.11 -34.95 1.53
N LEU A 8 -53.26 -36.28 1.43
CA LEU A 8 -52.16 -37.23 1.27
C LEU A 8 -51.40 -37.04 -0.05
N SER A 9 -52.07 -36.63 -1.13
CA SER A 9 -51.43 -36.45 -2.44
C SER A 9 -50.54 -35.21 -2.51
N ILE A 10 -50.86 -34.16 -1.74
CA ILE A 10 -50.07 -32.92 -1.69
C ILE A 10 -48.80 -33.12 -0.85
N ILE A 11 -48.90 -33.87 0.25
CA ILE A 11 -47.75 -34.18 1.11
C ILE A 11 -46.73 -35.07 0.35
N ALA A 12 -47.20 -36.02 -0.45
CA ALA A 12 -46.31 -36.89 -1.24
C ALA A 12 -45.49 -36.10 -2.28
N LEU A 13 -46.10 -35.13 -2.97
CA LEU A 13 -45.41 -34.27 -3.94
C LEU A 13 -44.36 -33.37 -3.27
N ALA A 14 -44.71 -32.77 -2.13
CA ALA A 14 -43.76 -31.93 -1.37
C ALA A 14 -42.57 -32.75 -0.85
N ALA A 15 -42.81 -33.97 -0.34
CA ALA A 15 -41.75 -34.85 0.12
C ALA A 15 -40.82 -35.30 -1.03
N PHE A 16 -41.37 -35.55 -2.23
CA PHE A 16 -40.58 -35.91 -3.40
C PHE A 16 -39.70 -34.76 -3.89
N SER A 17 -40.20 -33.52 -3.88
CA SER A 17 -39.41 -32.32 -4.24
C SER A 17 -38.33 -32.01 -3.21
N ILE A 18 -38.60 -32.21 -1.91
CA ILE A 18 -37.58 -32.04 -0.85
C ILE A 18 -36.51 -33.13 -0.96
N TRP A 19 -36.90 -34.38 -1.26
CA TRP A 19 -35.95 -35.47 -1.45
C TRP A 19 -35.09 -35.30 -2.70
N GLN A 20 -35.66 -34.83 -3.83
CA GLN A 20 -34.89 -34.45 -5.02
C GLN A 20 -33.91 -33.31 -4.73
N TYR A 21 -34.36 -32.25 -4.06
CA TYR A 21 -33.51 -31.11 -3.69
C TYR A 21 -32.34 -31.53 -2.78
N PHE A 22 -32.61 -32.37 -1.77
CA PHE A 22 -31.57 -32.89 -0.89
C PHE A 22 -30.62 -33.87 -1.60
N SER A 23 -31.13 -34.70 -2.50
CA SER A 23 -30.33 -35.64 -3.30
C SER A 23 -29.41 -34.94 -4.30
N GLU A 24 -29.84 -33.81 -4.88
CA GLU A 24 -28.99 -32.98 -5.75
C GLU A 24 -27.90 -32.25 -4.96
N ASN A 25 -28.21 -31.72 -3.77
CA ASN A 25 -27.22 -31.06 -2.92
C ASN A 25 -26.15 -32.01 -2.37
N GLN A 26 -26.45 -33.30 -2.16
CA GLN A 26 -25.42 -34.28 -1.80
C GLN A 26 -24.44 -34.58 -2.95
N LYS A 27 -24.90 -34.53 -4.21
CA LYS A 27 -24.02 -34.75 -5.38
C LYS A 27 -23.02 -33.61 -5.60
N PHE A 28 -23.33 -32.39 -5.17
CA PHE A 28 -22.43 -31.24 -5.29
C PHE A 28 -21.35 -31.21 -4.20
N SER A 29 -21.56 -31.89 -3.06
CA SER A 29 -20.62 -31.86 -1.94
C SER A 29 -19.47 -32.87 -2.03
N SER A 30 -19.49 -33.81 -2.98
CA SER A 30 -18.50 -34.89 -3.07
C SER A 30 -17.37 -34.66 -4.08
N GLN A 31 -17.21 -33.43 -4.61
CA GLN A 31 -16.04 -33.02 -5.40
C GLN A 31 -15.30 -31.85 -4.72
N ALA A 32 -14.94 -32.03 -3.45
CA ALA A 32 -13.82 -31.31 -2.85
C ALA A 32 -12.60 -32.25 -2.89
N GLU A 33 -12.10 -32.47 -4.11
CA GLU A 33 -10.80 -33.12 -4.29
C GLU A 33 -9.72 -32.21 -3.69
N SER A 34 -8.92 -32.84 -2.84
CA SER A 34 -7.69 -32.32 -2.23
C SER A 34 -6.75 -31.75 -3.29
N SER A 35 -6.88 -30.46 -3.59
CA SER A 35 -5.86 -29.70 -4.29
C SER A 35 -4.77 -29.33 -3.29
N THR A 36 -3.67 -30.07 -3.36
CA THR A 36 -2.33 -29.67 -2.86
C THR A 36 -2.12 -28.16 -3.03
N PRO A 37 -1.58 -27.42 -2.04
CA PRO A 37 -1.41 -25.98 -2.15
C PRO A 37 -0.63 -25.62 -3.41
N GLN A 38 -1.31 -24.90 -4.30
CA GLN A 38 -0.75 -24.40 -5.54
C GLN A 38 0.42 -23.47 -5.18
N LYS A 39 1.63 -23.96 -5.42
CA LYS A 39 2.91 -23.24 -5.35
C LYS A 39 2.71 -21.77 -5.73
N ASP A 40 2.76 -20.89 -4.74
CA ASP A 40 2.63 -19.44 -4.90
C ASP A 40 3.52 -18.98 -6.05
N LYS A 41 2.91 -18.65 -7.19
CA LYS A 41 3.61 -17.96 -8.27
C LYS A 41 3.73 -16.50 -7.86
N SER A 42 4.65 -16.23 -6.95
CA SER A 42 5.11 -14.88 -6.60
C SER A 42 5.35 -14.09 -7.90
N ALA A 43 4.72 -12.92 -8.04
CA ALA A 43 4.91 -12.04 -9.20
C ALA A 43 6.34 -11.46 -9.24
N VAL A 44 7.06 -11.64 -8.14
CA VAL A 44 8.47 -11.35 -7.98
C VAL A 44 9.31 -12.56 -8.40
N LYS A 45 9.97 -12.45 -9.56
CA LYS A 45 10.87 -13.50 -10.07
C LYS A 45 12.25 -13.52 -9.39
N ASN A 46 12.70 -12.38 -8.87
CA ASN A 46 13.98 -12.25 -8.16
C ASN A 46 13.73 -12.27 -6.63
N THR A 47 14.06 -13.36 -5.96
CA THR A 47 13.87 -13.50 -4.51
C THR A 47 14.88 -12.70 -3.69
N ASP A 48 15.99 -12.27 -4.29
CA ASP A 48 17.07 -11.56 -3.58
C ASP A 48 16.61 -10.19 -3.06
N ILE A 49 15.50 -9.66 -3.57
CA ILE A 49 14.89 -8.43 -3.07
C ILE A 49 14.38 -8.59 -1.62
N PHE A 50 14.20 -9.82 -1.14
CA PHE A 50 13.76 -10.16 0.22
C PHE A 50 14.88 -10.75 1.09
N ALA A 51 16.14 -10.79 0.63
CA ALA A 51 17.21 -11.50 1.35
C ALA A 51 17.73 -10.74 2.60
N ASP A 52 17.69 -9.40 2.58
CA ASP A 52 18.17 -8.55 3.67
C ASP A 52 17.48 -7.17 3.60
N TYR A 53 16.18 -7.15 3.88
CA TYR A 53 15.37 -5.93 3.83
C TYR A 53 15.04 -5.35 5.22
N ASP A 54 15.64 -5.92 6.26
CA ASP A 54 15.50 -5.37 7.59
C ASP A 54 16.15 -3.99 7.66
N VAL A 55 15.57 -3.12 8.48
CA VAL A 55 16.05 -1.77 8.73
C VAL A 55 16.48 -1.71 10.18
N ILE A 56 17.67 -1.17 10.42
CA ILE A 56 18.23 -1.06 11.75
C ILE A 56 18.11 0.40 12.16
N MET A 57 17.22 0.70 13.12
CA MET A 57 16.94 2.06 13.59
C MET A 57 18.22 2.80 14.01
N ARG A 58 19.18 2.12 14.65
CA ARG A 58 20.44 2.71 15.13
C ARG A 58 21.27 3.36 14.02
N ASP A 59 21.11 2.90 12.78
CA ASP A 59 21.90 3.38 11.64
C ASP A 59 21.24 4.60 10.96
N ASP A 60 20.05 5.03 11.42
CA ASP A 60 19.40 6.25 10.94
C ASP A 60 20.12 7.50 11.52
N PRO A 61 20.53 8.46 10.66
CA PRO A 61 21.31 9.63 11.10
C PRO A 61 20.50 10.67 11.90
N ILE A 62 19.16 10.57 11.93
CA ILE A 62 18.28 11.49 12.65
C ILE A 62 17.88 10.88 14.01
N GLY A 63 17.71 9.55 14.07
CA GLY A 63 17.40 8.80 15.28
C GLY A 63 15.91 8.82 15.63
N GLN A 64 15.56 8.37 16.83
CA GLN A 64 14.17 8.20 17.26
C GLN A 64 13.53 9.50 17.78
N ASN A 65 12.23 9.67 17.53
CA ASN A 65 11.40 10.65 18.22
C ASN A 65 9.99 10.08 18.46
N ALA A 66 9.87 9.28 19.53
CA ALA A 66 8.64 8.57 19.87
C ALA A 66 7.57 9.44 20.56
N ASN A 67 7.94 10.63 21.03
CA ASN A 67 7.08 11.49 21.85
C ASN A 67 6.45 12.66 21.07
N ALA A 68 6.80 12.84 19.80
CA ALA A 68 6.22 13.88 18.97
C ALA A 68 4.74 13.64 18.69
N SER A 69 3.95 14.71 18.62
CA SER A 69 2.54 14.63 18.25
C SER A 69 2.36 14.28 16.77
N VAL A 70 1.35 13.45 16.50
CA VAL A 70 0.82 13.26 15.14
C VAL A 70 -0.35 14.20 14.94
N ASP A 71 -0.10 15.29 14.21
CA ASP A 71 -1.06 16.36 13.94
C ASP A 71 -1.65 16.28 12.52
N TYR A 72 -0.86 15.80 11.56
CA TYR A 72 -1.29 15.58 10.18
C TYR A 72 -0.46 14.48 9.51
N TYR A 73 -0.80 14.13 8.26
CA TYR A 73 -0.10 13.14 7.46
C TYR A 73 0.38 13.78 6.15
N MET A 74 1.54 13.34 5.68
CA MET A 74 2.09 13.74 4.39
C MET A 74 2.32 12.50 3.54
N LEU A 75 1.53 12.34 2.47
CA LEU A 75 1.78 11.33 1.45
C LEU A 75 2.90 11.83 0.55
N VAL A 76 3.94 11.02 0.41
CA VAL A 76 5.12 11.29 -0.41
C VAL A 76 5.13 10.37 -1.61
N LEU A 77 5.05 10.95 -2.81
CA LEU A 77 5.10 10.23 -4.07
C LEU A 77 6.42 10.51 -4.77
N SER A 78 7.05 9.48 -5.32
CA SER A 78 8.32 9.59 -6.05
C SER A 78 8.12 9.30 -7.53
N TRP A 79 8.70 10.14 -8.39
CA TRP A 79 8.78 9.85 -9.83
C TRP A 79 9.91 8.85 -10.08
N SER A 80 9.54 7.59 -10.30
CA SER A 80 10.47 6.46 -10.37
C SER A 80 11.54 6.59 -11.46
N PRO A 81 11.26 7.10 -12.68
CA PRO A 81 12.31 7.25 -13.69
C PRO A 81 13.47 8.14 -13.23
N CYS A 82 13.18 9.25 -12.55
CA CYS A 82 14.21 10.13 -12.00
C CYS A 82 14.97 9.48 -10.84
N PHE A 83 14.26 8.77 -9.94
CA PHE A 83 14.90 7.98 -8.89
C PHE A 83 15.88 6.97 -9.49
N CYS A 84 15.48 6.19 -10.49
CA CYS A 84 16.32 5.18 -11.11
C CYS A 84 17.52 5.76 -11.87
N VAL A 85 17.40 6.97 -12.44
CA VAL A 85 18.57 7.70 -12.98
C VAL A 85 19.56 7.99 -11.86
N SER A 86 19.10 8.60 -10.76
CA SER A 86 19.97 8.93 -9.62
C SER A 86 20.65 7.71 -8.98
N GLN A 87 19.96 6.57 -8.92
CA GLN A 87 20.55 5.31 -8.43
C GLN A 87 21.64 4.80 -9.37
N ARG A 88 21.48 4.90 -10.69
CA ARG A 88 22.51 4.51 -11.66
C ARG A 88 23.68 5.48 -11.68
N GLU A 89 23.45 6.78 -11.46
CA GLU A 89 24.54 7.75 -11.29
C GLU A 89 25.39 7.42 -10.06
N LYS A 90 24.75 6.97 -8.96
CA LYS A 90 25.44 6.63 -7.71
C LYS A 90 26.14 5.27 -7.72
N TYR A 91 25.52 4.24 -8.31
CA TYR A 91 25.97 2.84 -8.20
C TYR A 91 26.39 2.21 -9.53
N GLY A 92 26.28 2.95 -10.64
CA GLY A 92 26.49 2.42 -11.99
C GLY A 92 25.49 1.31 -12.33
N ASN A 93 25.96 0.28 -13.04
CA ASN A 93 25.15 -0.87 -13.40
C ASN A 93 24.94 -1.88 -12.25
N ARG A 94 25.58 -1.67 -11.08
CA ARG A 94 25.48 -2.56 -9.92
C ARG A 94 24.54 -1.95 -8.89
N LEU A 95 23.24 -1.97 -9.19
CA LEU A 95 22.22 -1.45 -8.28
C LEU A 95 22.16 -2.28 -6.99
N PRO A 96 21.97 -1.64 -5.82
CA PRO A 96 21.72 -2.37 -4.58
C PRO A 96 20.38 -3.12 -4.67
N SER A 97 20.25 -4.24 -3.93
CA SER A 97 19.03 -5.07 -3.89
C SER A 97 17.76 -4.24 -3.61
N SER A 98 17.87 -3.21 -2.77
CA SER A 98 16.79 -2.29 -2.42
C SER A 98 16.25 -1.46 -3.60
N ALA A 99 17.03 -1.30 -4.67
CA ALA A 99 16.64 -0.54 -5.87
C ALA A 99 16.45 -1.41 -7.12
N GLN A 100 16.90 -2.67 -7.08
CA GLN A 100 16.82 -3.59 -8.24
C GLN A 100 15.38 -3.78 -8.70
N TYR A 101 14.44 -4.04 -7.78
CA TYR A 101 13.04 -4.25 -8.14
C TYR A 101 12.42 -3.06 -8.89
N GLN A 102 12.78 -1.84 -8.51
CA GLN A 102 12.27 -0.60 -9.12
C GLN A 102 12.97 -0.24 -10.43
N CYS A 103 14.27 -0.54 -10.55
CA CYS A 103 15.14 0.09 -11.54
C CYS A 103 15.81 -0.86 -12.54
N GLU A 104 15.59 -2.17 -12.45
CA GLU A 104 16.02 -3.10 -13.49
C GLU A 104 15.21 -2.97 -14.79
N ASN A 105 15.85 -3.28 -15.93
CA ASN A 105 15.40 -2.92 -17.28
C ASN A 105 14.07 -3.55 -17.73
N ASN A 106 13.49 -4.47 -16.95
CA ASN A 106 12.25 -5.17 -17.30
C ASN A 106 11.00 -4.55 -16.66
N ARG A 107 11.14 -3.48 -15.88
CA ARG A 107 10.02 -2.80 -15.19
C ARG A 107 10.09 -1.29 -15.43
N THR A 108 8.94 -0.71 -15.71
CA THR A 108 8.79 0.74 -15.87
C THR A 108 7.72 1.23 -14.90
N PHE A 109 8.17 1.83 -13.81
CA PHE A 109 7.29 2.52 -12.87
C PHE A 109 7.17 4.00 -13.25
N GLY A 110 5.98 4.57 -13.07
CA GLY A 110 5.76 6.01 -13.12
C GLY A 110 5.88 6.61 -11.72
N TRP A 111 4.80 7.20 -11.23
CA TRP A 111 4.67 7.58 -9.83
C TRP A 111 4.51 6.34 -8.95
N VAL A 112 5.20 6.34 -7.82
CA VAL A 112 5.12 5.31 -6.77
C VAL A 112 5.01 5.99 -5.42
N VAL A 113 4.53 5.27 -4.41
CA VAL A 113 4.54 5.73 -3.03
C VAL A 113 5.96 5.59 -2.50
N HIS A 114 6.54 6.68 -2.00
CA HIS A 114 7.70 6.63 -1.12
C HIS A 114 7.22 6.21 0.26
N GLY A 115 6.29 6.97 0.85
CA GLY A 115 5.67 6.64 2.13
C GLY A 115 4.56 7.61 2.54
N LEU A 116 3.90 7.31 3.66
CA LEU A 116 2.90 8.16 4.31
C LEU A 116 3.38 8.56 5.71
N TRP A 117 3.85 9.79 5.85
CA TRP A 117 4.56 10.19 7.06
C TRP A 117 3.63 10.93 8.02
N PRO A 118 3.46 10.46 9.27
CA PRO A 118 2.88 11.28 10.33
C PRO A 118 3.78 12.49 10.61
N GLN A 119 3.16 13.65 10.83
CA GLN A 119 3.87 14.92 10.97
C GLN A 119 3.40 15.69 12.20
N ASN A 120 4.35 16.40 12.82
CA ASN A 120 4.11 17.33 13.92
C ASN A 120 3.96 18.75 13.37
N ALA A 121 2.84 19.43 13.65
CA ALA A 121 2.56 20.77 13.13
C ALA A 121 3.46 21.86 13.73
N LYS A 122 4.19 21.55 14.81
CA LYS A 122 5.13 22.45 15.48
C LYS A 122 6.59 22.12 15.15
N ALA A 123 6.84 21.16 14.27
CA ALA A 123 8.19 20.78 13.88
C ALA A 123 8.94 21.96 13.25
N ARG A 124 10.20 22.12 13.62
CA ARG A 124 11.12 23.14 13.07
C ARG A 124 12.26 22.51 12.27
N SER A 125 12.47 21.22 12.46
CA SER A 125 13.46 20.42 11.79
C SER A 125 12.88 19.03 11.48
N VAL A 126 13.56 18.30 10.61
CA VAL A 126 13.18 16.91 10.32
C VAL A 126 13.12 16.08 11.60
N ALA A 127 13.99 16.33 12.59
CA ALA A 127 14.08 15.60 13.87
C ALA A 127 12.82 15.71 14.74
N ASP A 128 12.05 16.79 14.59
CA ASP A 128 10.90 17.10 15.46
C ASP A 128 9.61 16.34 15.07
N HIS A 129 9.61 15.67 13.91
CA HIS A 129 8.51 14.83 13.47
C HIS A 129 8.53 13.46 14.16
N PRO A 130 7.37 12.81 14.34
CA PRO A 130 7.27 11.44 14.85
C PRO A 130 8.10 10.48 13.99
N ARG A 131 8.96 9.69 14.64
CA ARG A 131 9.70 8.63 13.96
C ARG A 131 10.17 7.53 14.88
N PHE A 132 10.22 6.31 14.34
CA PHE A 132 10.57 5.09 15.05
C PHE A 132 9.82 4.98 16.38
N CYS A 133 8.51 5.27 16.40
CA CYS A 133 7.77 5.44 17.66
C CYS A 133 7.65 4.15 18.48
N GLN A 134 7.84 2.99 17.83
CA GLN A 134 7.91 1.68 18.48
C GLN A 134 9.35 1.13 18.56
N GLY A 135 10.35 1.92 18.17
CA GLY A 135 11.74 1.50 18.09
C GLY A 135 12.06 0.69 16.83
N ASP A 136 13.08 -0.16 16.95
CA ASP A 136 13.47 -1.18 15.98
C ASP A 136 12.39 -2.28 15.95
N LEU A 137 11.85 -2.61 14.78
CA LEU A 137 10.78 -3.59 14.65
C LEU A 137 11.29 -4.86 13.97
N PRO A 138 10.69 -6.03 14.25
CA PRO A 138 11.06 -7.24 13.52
C PRO A 138 10.73 -7.10 12.03
N VAL A 139 11.52 -7.78 11.21
CA VAL A 139 11.26 -7.94 9.77
C VAL A 139 9.83 -8.42 9.53
N LEU A 140 9.08 -7.69 8.69
CA LEU A 140 7.71 -8.04 8.32
C LEU A 140 7.69 -9.34 7.51
N PRO A 141 6.67 -10.20 7.64
CA PRO A 141 6.53 -11.37 6.78
C PRO A 141 6.43 -10.98 5.30
N LYS A 142 7.06 -11.75 4.40
CA LYS A 142 6.99 -11.53 2.94
C LYS A 142 5.55 -11.38 2.44
N SER A 143 4.61 -12.14 2.99
CA SER A 143 3.18 -12.08 2.62
C SER A 143 2.52 -10.72 2.88
N ILE A 144 3.07 -9.93 3.80
CA ILE A 144 2.58 -8.57 4.10
C ILE A 144 3.20 -7.55 3.14
N VAL A 145 4.46 -7.73 2.75
CA VAL A 145 5.21 -6.79 1.92
C VAL A 145 4.94 -6.96 0.42
N GLU A 146 4.93 -8.21 -0.06
CA GLU A 146 4.83 -8.53 -1.50
C GLU A 146 3.63 -7.87 -2.23
N PRO A 147 2.41 -7.83 -1.65
CA PRO A 147 1.26 -7.22 -2.32
C PRO A 147 1.43 -5.73 -2.65
N TYR A 148 2.30 -5.02 -1.92
CA TYR A 148 2.49 -3.57 -2.04
C TYR A 148 3.73 -3.19 -2.87
N LEU A 149 4.50 -4.16 -3.38
CA LEU A 149 5.69 -3.88 -4.19
C LEU A 149 5.39 -3.11 -5.48
N THR A 150 4.19 -3.21 -6.05
CA THR A 150 3.83 -2.40 -7.22
C THR A 150 3.46 -0.96 -6.87
N LEU A 151 3.10 -0.71 -5.61
CA LEU A 151 2.77 0.61 -5.07
C LEU A 151 4.02 1.35 -4.61
N SER A 152 4.86 0.68 -3.81
CA SER A 152 6.14 1.15 -3.29
C SER A 152 7.22 0.09 -3.60
N PRO A 153 8.00 0.28 -4.67
CA PRO A 153 8.81 -0.78 -5.27
C PRO A 153 10.15 -1.05 -4.57
N GLY A 154 10.08 -1.53 -3.34
CA GLY A 154 11.23 -2.10 -2.63
C GLY A 154 10.84 -2.68 -1.28
N ALA A 155 11.24 -3.92 -0.99
CA ALA A 155 10.92 -4.55 0.29
C ALA A 155 11.55 -3.80 1.48
N LYS A 156 12.81 -3.34 1.31
CA LYS A 156 13.51 -2.54 2.32
C LYS A 156 12.89 -1.15 2.51
N LEU A 157 12.34 -0.59 1.43
CA LEU A 157 11.58 0.67 1.50
C LEU A 157 10.32 0.45 2.32
N LEU A 158 9.48 -0.54 1.98
CA LEU A 158 8.25 -0.85 2.71
C LEU A 158 8.49 -1.14 4.21
N GLN A 159 9.50 -1.96 4.54
CA GLN A 159 9.89 -2.21 5.94
C GLN A 159 10.29 -0.91 6.66
N GLY A 160 11.20 -0.14 6.06
CA GLY A 160 11.70 1.09 6.67
C GLY A 160 10.62 2.14 6.86
N GLU A 161 9.71 2.29 5.90
CA GLU A 161 8.60 3.24 5.97
C GLU A 161 7.58 2.84 7.05
N TRP A 162 7.27 1.55 7.16
CA TRP A 162 6.46 1.04 8.26
C TRP A 162 7.12 1.32 9.62
N GLU A 163 8.37 0.90 9.79
CA GLU A 163 9.07 1.00 11.06
C GLU A 163 9.28 2.45 11.49
N LYS A 164 9.80 3.28 10.58
CA LYS A 164 10.16 4.66 10.84
C LYS A 164 8.93 5.57 10.94
N HIS A 165 7.90 5.36 10.11
CA HIS A 165 6.80 6.31 9.97
C HIS A 165 5.44 5.71 10.31
N GLY A 166 5.09 4.56 9.71
CA GLY A 166 3.78 3.94 9.89
C GLY A 166 3.47 3.58 11.34
N SER A 167 4.43 3.02 12.06
CA SER A 167 4.31 2.56 13.46
C SER A 167 3.96 3.67 14.45
N CYS A 168 4.11 4.95 14.06
CA CYS A 168 3.76 6.12 14.85
C CYS A 168 2.27 6.46 14.86
N ALA A 169 1.48 5.93 13.90
CA ALA A 169 0.08 6.33 13.74
C ALA A 169 -0.88 5.21 13.36
N PHE A 170 -0.38 4.01 13.14
CA PHE A 170 -1.16 2.84 12.73
C PHE A 170 -0.87 1.65 13.65
N ASN A 171 -1.88 0.80 13.83
CA ASN A 171 -1.75 -0.37 14.71
C ASN A 171 -1.08 -1.57 14.02
N SER A 172 -1.00 -1.58 12.69
CA SER A 172 -0.33 -2.63 11.91
C SER A 172 0.17 -2.14 10.56
N ALA A 173 1.15 -2.86 9.99
CA ALA A 173 1.73 -2.55 8.69
C ALA A 173 0.70 -2.68 7.55
N GLU A 174 -0.21 -3.64 7.64
CA GLU A 174 -1.29 -3.82 6.66
C GLU A 174 -2.22 -2.62 6.63
N GLN A 175 -2.59 -2.06 7.80
CA GLN A 175 -3.41 -0.84 7.86
C GLN A 175 -2.68 0.36 7.25
N TYR A 176 -1.38 0.46 7.51
CA TYR A 176 -0.52 1.50 6.97
C TYR A 176 -0.43 1.43 5.43
N PHE A 177 -0.03 0.27 4.88
CA PHE A 177 0.10 0.08 3.44
C PHE A 177 -1.26 0.14 2.71
N ALA A 178 -2.34 -0.35 3.32
CA ALA A 178 -3.68 -0.20 2.76
C ALA A 178 -4.10 1.27 2.66
N LYS A 179 -3.75 2.09 3.67
CA LYS A 179 -4.03 3.53 3.62
C LYS A 179 -3.19 4.23 2.55
N GLU A 180 -1.91 3.90 2.41
CA GLU A 180 -1.09 4.39 1.30
C GLU A 180 -1.72 4.07 -0.06
N GLN A 181 -2.16 2.82 -0.23
CA GLN A 181 -2.79 2.35 -1.46
C GLN A 181 -4.10 3.07 -1.75
N GLU A 182 -4.95 3.26 -0.75
CA GLU A 182 -6.21 4.00 -0.85
C GLU A 182 -5.97 5.43 -1.34
N LEU A 183 -5.04 6.15 -0.68
CA LEU A 183 -4.73 7.54 -1.03
C LEU A 183 -4.11 7.65 -2.44
N PHE A 184 -3.19 6.74 -2.79
CA PHE A 184 -2.57 6.71 -4.10
C PHE A 184 -3.59 6.43 -5.21
N ASN A 185 -4.46 5.43 -5.04
CA ASN A 185 -5.49 5.07 -6.01
C ASN A 185 -6.57 6.14 -6.16
N GLY A 186 -6.77 6.97 -5.13
CA GLY A 186 -7.65 8.15 -5.17
C GLY A 186 -7.11 9.31 -6.02
N LEU A 187 -5.88 9.21 -6.54
CA LEU A 187 -5.23 10.24 -7.34
C LEU A 187 -5.16 9.86 -8.81
N ARG A 188 -5.45 10.84 -9.66
CA ARG A 188 -4.99 10.85 -11.05
C ARG A 188 -3.58 11.41 -11.04
N LEU A 189 -2.64 10.77 -11.73
CA LEU A 189 -1.22 11.15 -11.78
C LEU A 189 -0.75 11.25 -13.24
N PRO A 190 0.14 12.21 -13.58
CA PRO A 190 0.64 12.35 -14.94
C PRO A 190 1.57 11.17 -15.29
N LYS A 191 1.60 10.79 -16.57
CA LYS A 191 2.43 9.68 -17.07
C LYS A 191 3.81 10.14 -17.56
N GLU A 192 4.15 11.40 -17.33
CA GLU A 192 5.37 12.04 -17.79
C GLU A 192 5.97 12.89 -16.66
N ASN A 193 7.27 13.20 -16.81
CA ASN A 193 7.94 14.09 -15.89
C ASN A 193 7.58 15.54 -16.22
N LEU A 194 6.99 16.25 -15.25
CA LEU A 194 6.60 17.65 -15.39
C LEU A 194 7.49 18.52 -14.50
N SER A 195 7.72 19.78 -14.90
CA SER A 195 8.31 20.74 -13.97
C SER A 195 7.38 20.95 -12.76
N ARG A 196 7.93 21.44 -11.64
CA ARG A 196 7.14 21.60 -10.39
C ARG A 196 5.85 22.40 -10.58
N SER A 197 5.91 23.51 -11.32
CA SER A 197 4.75 24.39 -11.54
C SER A 197 3.71 23.72 -12.45
N GLU A 198 4.14 22.99 -13.48
CA GLU A 198 3.27 22.22 -14.35
C GLU A 198 2.65 21.03 -13.62
N LEU A 199 3.42 20.32 -12.80
CA LEU A 199 2.96 19.22 -11.97
C LEU A 199 1.85 19.70 -11.04
N PHE A 200 2.06 20.79 -10.31
CA PHE A 200 1.05 21.32 -9.38
C PHE A 200 -0.23 21.74 -10.12
N ARG A 201 -0.08 22.39 -11.27
CA ARG A 201 -1.23 22.77 -12.10
C ARG A 201 -2.00 21.54 -12.57
N TRP A 202 -1.29 20.54 -13.12
CA TRP A 202 -1.86 19.30 -13.62
C TRP A 202 -2.59 18.55 -12.50
N MET A 203 -1.97 18.43 -11.33
CA MET A 203 -2.56 17.74 -10.17
C MET A 203 -3.86 18.40 -9.75
N LYS A 204 -3.90 19.73 -9.62
CA LYS A 204 -5.10 20.48 -9.25
C LYS A 204 -6.21 20.43 -10.29
N GLN A 205 -5.85 20.38 -11.58
CA GLN A 205 -6.82 20.26 -12.68
C GLN A 205 -7.48 18.88 -12.74
N ASN A 206 -6.71 17.82 -12.41
CA ASN A 206 -7.16 16.44 -12.57
C ASN A 206 -7.65 15.79 -11.26
N ASN A 207 -7.44 16.45 -10.12
CA ASN A 207 -7.86 16.00 -8.80
C ASN A 207 -8.61 17.13 -8.08
N PRO A 208 -9.96 17.20 -8.21
CA PRO A 208 -10.75 18.30 -7.64
C PRO A 208 -10.55 18.51 -6.13
N GLN A 209 -10.27 17.44 -5.38
CA GLN A 209 -9.97 17.49 -3.95
C GLN A 209 -8.69 18.27 -3.62
N LEU A 210 -7.77 18.45 -4.58
CA LEU A 210 -6.51 19.18 -4.40
C LEU A 210 -6.61 20.66 -4.83
N LYS A 211 -7.73 21.08 -5.44
CA LYS A 211 -7.87 22.35 -6.16
C LYS A 211 -7.35 23.57 -5.37
N ASN A 212 -7.70 23.64 -4.09
CA ASN A 212 -7.37 24.77 -3.22
C ASN A 212 -6.17 24.50 -2.29
N ALA A 213 -5.60 23.30 -2.32
CA ALA A 213 -4.53 22.92 -1.41
C ALA A 213 -3.16 23.38 -1.91
N TYR A 214 -2.27 23.75 -0.99
CA TYR A 214 -0.86 23.87 -1.25
C TYR A 214 -0.19 22.49 -1.25
N LEU A 215 0.45 22.16 -2.37
CA LEU A 215 1.22 20.92 -2.54
C LEU A 215 2.70 21.20 -2.28
N GLY A 216 3.40 20.25 -1.69
CA GLY A 216 4.85 20.29 -1.52
C GLY A 216 5.57 19.54 -2.64
N ALA A 217 6.83 19.86 -2.88
CA ALA A 217 7.69 19.07 -3.76
C ALA A 217 9.16 19.30 -3.46
N SER A 218 9.95 18.25 -3.54
CA SER A 218 11.41 18.30 -3.44
C SER A 218 12.02 17.32 -4.43
N ARG A 219 13.03 17.76 -5.20
CA ARG A 219 13.66 16.95 -6.24
C ARG A 219 12.61 16.30 -7.17
N ASN A 220 12.52 14.97 -7.17
CA ASN A 220 11.61 14.14 -7.95
C ASN A 220 10.38 13.66 -7.14
N GLU A 221 10.05 14.35 -6.05
CA GLU A 221 8.97 13.97 -5.14
C GLU A 221 7.86 15.03 -5.07
N LEU A 222 6.64 14.54 -4.91
CA LEU A 222 5.41 15.30 -4.72
C LEU A 222 4.85 14.99 -3.33
N PHE A 223 4.44 16.02 -2.59
CA PHE A 223 3.87 15.90 -1.25
C PHE A 223 2.42 16.38 -1.25
N ILE A 224 1.54 15.56 -0.69
CA ILE A 224 0.13 15.87 -0.48
C ILE A 224 -0.19 15.64 1.00
N CYS A 225 -0.79 16.63 1.65
CA CYS A 225 -1.01 16.60 3.09
C CYS A 225 -2.48 16.40 3.44
N TYR A 226 -2.72 15.64 4.51
CA TYR A 226 -4.04 15.27 4.99
C TYR A 226 -4.14 15.52 6.50
N ASN A 227 -5.29 16.03 6.96
CA ASN A 227 -5.57 16.06 8.39
C ASN A 227 -5.87 14.65 8.93
N LYS A 228 -6.16 14.55 10.23
CA LYS A 228 -6.44 13.27 10.90
C LYS A 228 -7.74 12.60 10.47
N GLN A 229 -8.58 13.31 9.72
CA GLN A 229 -9.82 12.83 9.12
C GLN A 229 -9.65 12.52 7.63
N TRP A 230 -8.41 12.45 7.13
CA TRP A 230 -8.06 12.18 5.73
C TRP A 230 -8.59 13.23 4.74
N GLN A 231 -8.88 14.44 5.20
CA GLN A 231 -9.22 15.56 4.34
C GLN A 231 -7.94 16.26 3.90
N VAL A 232 -7.88 16.63 2.62
CA VAL A 232 -6.74 17.36 2.06
C VAL A 232 -6.58 18.70 2.77
N ILE A 233 -5.35 19.01 3.18
CA ILE A 233 -4.95 20.29 3.77
C ILE A 233 -3.73 20.85 3.04
N ASP A 234 -3.40 22.10 3.32
CA ASP A 234 -2.14 22.68 2.87
C ASP A 234 -0.97 21.96 3.53
N CYS A 235 0.03 21.57 2.72
CA CYS A 235 1.31 21.17 3.28
C CYS A 235 1.98 22.35 3.98
N GLN A 236 2.45 22.12 5.21
CA GLN A 236 3.19 23.13 5.96
C GLN A 236 4.51 23.46 5.23
N LYS A 237 4.93 24.72 5.32
CA LYS A 237 6.14 25.22 4.65
C LYS A 237 7.39 25.04 5.50
#